data_AF-A0AAV2YR45-F1
#
_entry.id   AF-A0AAV2YR45-F1
#
_cell.length_a   1.000
_cell.length_b   1.000
_cell.length_c   1.000
_cell.angle_alpha   90.00
_cell.angle_beta   90.00
_cell.angle_gamma   90.00
#
_symmetry.space_group_name_H-M   'P 1'
#
loop_
_entity.id
_entity.type
_entity.pdbx_description
1 polymer ?
#
loop_
_entity_poly.entity_id
_entity_poly.type
_entity_poly.pdbx_seq_one_letter_code
_entity_poly.pdbx_strand_id
1 'polypeptide(L)'
;MGKQLVITLYRSFLRNAKTLDSRRAFKALLPRQVVWNQGHQAEDFYGTDASCVETVRREFRTHKTPQEVEVAIDEAFQLLKAISERVQLLIDEHDGTQFQITEPAYFQTFAAKYSALRAEETAQNAEKLDRALELIDGASKMLTNPSYSSKEKASFAKSYYRESLKAYETAEANAYLAYHYYLDEDLESAEQYYQRAMELDPLLGNTYNDLALVRKSQDRMPEALKLLAKAKAAPRYDARHYPNLQLAEWHLTNDRVRPALLEYIEALHWLGPEEGTAMRNTVTDMATYMVILAEKRGTQFVQASRTPIGMAALVTEYAPPSCEKSDVAASSNQHFELIEDGLPLLKSSDVKQKLLQWNLDGSLQLKRFRVLKQITPANHEQLINEFFAADNVQSLLSFPPEFSGAVPKGIQLRKLHVDVTSMAFFDKLEDAGLVSSSGSLRRCMDELYDGATASDLLKEMLINPDSEAAGTFTEDEQQQFIFQLMRAFVIGGSMSQPDESFEPYAAMTKDFYKALVSVKKNASDRSVIDVTSHVYVVEDEKIFPAPSPFNTCFLVIDPKKRWLTVWYNYFQPFW
;
A
#
# COMPACT_ATOMS: atom_id res chain seq x y z
N MET A 1 38.85 7.59 -29.75
CA MET A 1 37.89 6.78 -28.97
C MET A 1 36.60 7.55 -28.62
N GLY A 2 36.68 8.80 -28.13
CA GLY A 2 35.50 9.57 -27.68
C GLY A 2 34.34 9.77 -28.66
N LYS A 3 34.58 10.09 -29.94
CA LYS A 3 33.49 10.34 -30.91
C LYS A 3 32.56 9.13 -31.12
N GLN A 4 33.12 7.92 -31.18
CA GLN A 4 32.34 6.69 -31.38
C GLN A 4 31.52 6.32 -30.14
N LEU A 5 32.05 6.63 -28.96
CA LEU A 5 31.38 6.44 -27.67
C LEU A 5 30.16 7.36 -27.54
N VAL A 6 30.34 8.66 -27.82
CA VAL A 6 29.26 9.67 -27.79
C VAL A 6 28.14 9.31 -28.76
N ILE A 7 28.45 8.85 -29.97
CA ILE A 7 27.45 8.40 -30.94
C ILE A 7 26.68 7.18 -30.42
N THR A 8 27.35 6.25 -29.74
CA THR A 8 26.72 5.06 -29.15
C THR A 8 25.78 5.44 -28.00
N LEU A 9 26.22 6.32 -27.10
CA LEU A 9 25.40 6.86 -26.01
C LEU A 9 24.16 7.55 -26.57
N TYR A 10 24.34 8.47 -27.53
CA TYR A 10 23.23 9.18 -28.18
C TYR A 10 22.19 8.23 -28.77
N ARG A 11 22.61 7.21 -29.51
CA ARG A 11 21.70 6.21 -30.11
C ARG A 11 20.94 5.40 -29.06
N SER A 12 21.58 5.08 -27.93
CA SER A 12 20.98 4.32 -26.84
C SER A 12 19.95 5.15 -26.08
N PHE A 13 20.31 6.39 -25.71
CA PHE A 13 19.37 7.35 -25.13
C PHE A 13 18.16 7.58 -26.04
N LEU A 14 18.38 7.80 -27.34
CA LEU A 14 17.28 7.98 -28.28
C LEU A 14 16.34 6.79 -28.36
N ARG A 15 16.84 5.55 -28.19
CA ARG A 15 15.99 4.35 -28.19
C ARG A 15 15.07 4.35 -26.98
N ASN A 16 15.64 4.51 -25.79
CA ASN A 16 14.87 4.57 -24.54
C ASN A 16 13.89 5.75 -24.52
N ALA A 17 14.34 6.93 -24.98
CA ALA A 17 13.53 8.12 -25.08
C ALA A 17 12.31 7.93 -26.00
N LYS A 18 12.45 7.21 -27.12
CA LYS A 18 11.32 6.86 -28.00
C LYS A 18 10.31 5.95 -27.31
N THR A 19 10.77 4.98 -26.53
CA THR A 19 9.86 4.12 -25.74
C THR A 19 9.12 4.96 -24.70
N LEU A 20 9.82 5.81 -23.94
CA LEU A 20 9.22 6.69 -22.93
C LEU A 20 8.23 7.70 -23.55
N ASP A 21 8.55 8.26 -24.72
CA ASP A 21 7.67 9.21 -25.42
C ASP A 21 6.47 8.51 -26.11
N SER A 22 6.46 7.18 -26.22
CA SER A 22 5.35 6.47 -26.91
C SER A 22 4.02 6.52 -26.15
N ARG A 23 4.09 6.66 -24.82
CA ARG A 23 2.96 6.86 -23.91
C ARG A 23 3.42 7.70 -22.73
N ARG A 24 2.69 8.78 -22.40
CA ARG A 24 2.99 9.63 -21.23
C ARG A 24 3.17 8.82 -19.95
N ALA A 25 2.32 7.81 -19.70
CA ALA A 25 2.39 6.97 -18.51
C ALA A 25 3.74 6.22 -18.36
N PHE A 26 4.43 5.91 -19.45
CA PHE A 26 5.74 5.24 -19.38
C PHE A 26 6.82 6.16 -18.79
N LYS A 27 6.67 7.48 -18.93
CA LYS A 27 7.57 8.47 -18.32
C LYS A 27 7.51 8.43 -16.79
N ALA A 28 6.45 7.88 -16.18
CA ALA A 28 6.35 7.74 -14.73
C ALA A 28 7.31 6.70 -14.13
N LEU A 29 7.92 5.85 -14.97
CA LEU A 29 9.01 4.97 -14.54
C LEU A 29 10.25 5.77 -14.11
N LEU A 30 10.41 6.99 -14.63
CA LEU A 30 11.51 7.86 -14.28
C LEU A 30 11.29 8.47 -12.88
N PRO A 31 12.38 8.85 -12.18
CA PRO A 31 12.27 9.65 -10.96
C PRO A 31 11.44 10.93 -11.18
N ARG A 32 10.93 11.51 -10.08
CA ARG A 32 10.11 12.72 -10.15
C ARG A 32 10.75 13.85 -10.94
N GLN A 33 12.05 14.04 -10.73
CA GLN A 33 12.89 14.86 -11.58
C GLN A 33 14.08 14.04 -12.03
N VAL A 34 14.32 14.03 -13.34
CA VAL A 34 15.58 13.55 -13.89
C VAL A 34 16.53 14.73 -13.90
N VAL A 35 17.66 14.58 -13.22
CA VAL A 35 18.66 15.62 -13.02
C VAL A 35 19.92 15.28 -13.81
N TRP A 36 20.51 16.28 -14.46
CA TRP A 36 21.76 16.12 -15.20
C TRP A 36 22.56 17.44 -15.21
N ASN A 37 23.74 17.41 -15.84
CA ASN A 37 24.68 18.52 -15.85
C ASN A 37 25.07 18.94 -14.43
N GLN A 38 25.44 17.97 -13.58
CA GLN A 38 25.85 18.18 -12.19
C GLN A 38 24.79 18.90 -11.33
N GLY A 39 23.51 18.68 -11.60
CA GLY A 39 22.43 19.31 -10.83
C GLY A 39 21.89 20.61 -11.41
N HIS A 40 22.53 21.18 -12.44
CA HIS A 40 22.09 22.45 -13.01
C HIS A 40 20.85 22.33 -13.90
N GLN A 41 20.53 21.13 -14.38
CA GLN A 41 19.34 20.87 -15.18
C GLN A 41 18.51 19.77 -14.53
N ALA A 42 17.19 19.97 -14.48
CA ALA A 42 16.24 19.02 -13.97
C ALA A 42 14.95 19.10 -14.77
N GLU A 43 14.31 17.97 -15.04
CA GLU A 43 13.04 17.92 -15.77
C GLU A 43 12.11 16.86 -15.17
N ASP A 44 10.84 17.24 -14.98
CA ASP A 44 9.76 16.31 -14.65
C ASP A 44 9.06 15.86 -15.93
N PHE A 45 9.63 14.86 -16.60
CA PHE A 45 9.14 14.37 -17.89
C PHE A 45 7.69 13.87 -17.89
N TYR A 46 7.19 13.33 -16.77
CA TYR A 46 5.80 12.88 -16.68
C TYR A 46 4.85 14.06 -16.41
N GLY A 47 5.19 14.89 -15.43
CA GLY A 47 4.38 16.02 -14.98
C GLY A 47 4.24 17.09 -16.06
N THR A 48 5.32 17.47 -16.72
CA THR A 48 5.33 18.46 -17.80
C THR A 48 4.97 17.88 -19.17
N ASP A 49 4.93 16.55 -19.28
CA ASP A 49 4.87 15.81 -20.55
C ASP A 49 5.98 16.19 -21.54
N ALA A 50 7.11 16.70 -21.05
CA ALA A 50 8.26 17.04 -21.88
C ALA A 50 8.72 15.84 -22.72
N SER A 51 9.19 16.09 -23.95
CA SER A 51 9.73 15.04 -24.80
C SER A 51 11.13 14.64 -24.35
N CYS A 52 11.29 13.35 -24.03
CA CYS A 52 12.58 12.74 -23.78
C CYS A 52 13.47 12.82 -25.02
N VAL A 53 12.91 12.59 -26.22
CA VAL A 53 13.66 12.61 -27.49
C VAL A 53 14.22 14.01 -27.78
N GLU A 54 13.40 15.06 -27.66
CA GLU A 54 13.87 16.42 -27.89
C GLU A 54 14.89 16.87 -26.85
N THR A 55 14.74 16.46 -25.59
CA THR A 55 15.72 16.72 -24.55
C THR A 55 17.06 16.07 -24.88
N VAL A 56 17.08 14.77 -25.23
CA VAL A 56 18.31 14.07 -25.66
C VAL A 56 18.95 14.76 -26.87
N ARG A 57 18.16 15.16 -27.87
CA ARG A 57 18.68 15.86 -29.06
C ARG A 57 19.30 17.22 -28.71
N ARG A 58 18.64 17.98 -27.83
CA ARG A 58 19.13 19.28 -27.37
C ARG A 58 20.47 19.12 -26.65
N GLU A 59 20.51 18.25 -25.64
CA GLU A 59 21.70 18.12 -24.77
C GLU A 59 22.94 17.60 -25.51
N PHE A 60 22.76 16.70 -26.50
CA PHE A 60 23.86 16.21 -27.33
C PHE A 60 24.30 17.18 -28.43
N ARG A 61 23.52 18.24 -28.71
CA ARG A 61 23.87 19.32 -29.66
C ARG A 61 24.50 20.53 -28.98
N THR A 62 24.29 20.70 -27.66
CA THR A 62 24.89 21.78 -26.88
C THR A 62 26.41 21.73 -26.97
N HIS A 63 27.03 22.85 -27.34
CA HIS A 63 28.48 22.96 -27.43
C HIS A 63 29.11 22.81 -26.05
N LYS A 64 30.13 21.96 -25.93
CA LYS A 64 30.88 21.70 -24.68
C LYS A 64 32.38 21.74 -24.99
N THR A 65 33.17 22.25 -24.05
CA THR A 65 34.63 22.16 -24.07
C THR A 65 35.08 20.71 -23.91
N PRO A 66 36.32 20.34 -24.31
CA PRO A 66 36.81 18.97 -24.17
C PRO A 66 36.73 18.43 -22.74
N GLN A 67 36.97 19.27 -21.73
CA GLN A 67 36.89 18.90 -20.31
C GLN A 67 35.45 18.65 -19.86
N GLU A 68 34.51 19.51 -20.27
CA GLU A 68 33.08 19.30 -20.01
C GLU A 68 32.53 18.05 -20.70
N VAL A 69 33.06 17.67 -21.86
CA VAL A 69 32.67 16.43 -22.56
C VAL A 69 33.07 15.20 -21.76
N GLU A 70 34.25 15.16 -21.13
CA GLU A 70 34.68 14.00 -20.32
C GLU A 70 33.76 13.80 -19.12
N VAL A 71 33.48 14.86 -18.36
CA VAL A 71 32.56 14.82 -17.21
C VAL A 71 31.14 14.43 -17.64
N ALA A 72 30.66 15.01 -18.74
CA ALA A 72 29.32 14.71 -19.26
C ALA A 72 29.17 13.26 -19.74
N ILE A 73 30.25 12.61 -20.19
CA ILE A 73 30.21 11.20 -20.61
C ILE A 73 29.93 10.29 -19.41
N ASP A 74 30.61 10.51 -18.27
CA ASP A 74 30.43 9.67 -17.08
C ASP A 74 29.02 9.81 -16.49
N GLU A 75 28.53 11.05 -16.38
CA GLU A 75 27.15 11.32 -15.97
C GLU A 75 26.13 10.70 -16.95
N ALA A 76 26.38 10.81 -18.26
CA ALA A 76 25.54 10.21 -19.29
C ALA A 76 25.52 8.68 -19.20
N PHE A 77 26.60 8.01 -18.79
CA PHE A 77 26.59 6.56 -18.55
C PHE A 77 25.69 6.17 -17.39
N GLN A 78 25.79 6.88 -16.26
CA GLN A 78 24.97 6.63 -15.08
C GLN A 78 23.48 6.82 -15.39
N LEU A 79 23.14 7.92 -16.04
CA LEU A 79 21.77 8.19 -16.50
C LEU A 79 21.28 7.15 -17.49
N LEU A 80 22.11 6.78 -18.49
CA LEU A 80 21.71 5.78 -19.48
C LEU A 80 21.41 4.44 -18.82
N LYS A 81 22.24 4.01 -17.86
CA LYS A 81 22.04 2.76 -17.12
C LYS A 81 20.70 2.80 -16.37
N ALA A 82 20.52 3.81 -15.51
CA ALA A 82 19.32 3.95 -14.69
C ALA A 82 18.02 4.03 -15.52
N ILE A 83 18.06 4.71 -16.66
CA ILE A 83 16.92 4.81 -17.58
C ILE A 83 16.69 3.50 -18.33
N SER A 84 17.76 2.84 -18.80
CA SER A 84 17.63 1.58 -19.55
C SER A 84 17.00 0.48 -18.70
N GLU A 85 17.41 0.36 -17.44
CA GLU A 85 16.87 -0.64 -16.51
C GLU A 85 15.37 -0.43 -16.26
N ARG A 86 14.94 0.82 -16.16
CA ARG A 86 13.52 1.20 -16.03
C ARG A 86 12.73 0.90 -17.30
N VAL A 87 13.24 1.28 -18.46
CA VAL A 87 12.60 1.00 -19.75
C VAL A 87 12.47 -0.50 -20.00
N GLN A 88 13.44 -1.30 -19.55
CA GLN A 88 13.41 -2.75 -19.67
C GLN A 88 12.23 -3.39 -18.92
N LEU A 89 11.70 -2.75 -17.87
CA LEU A 89 10.51 -3.24 -17.14
C LEU A 89 9.28 -3.33 -18.06
N LEU A 90 9.22 -2.49 -19.09
CA LEU A 90 8.16 -2.50 -20.12
C LEU A 90 8.35 -3.60 -21.16
N ILE A 91 9.46 -4.33 -21.17
CA ILE A 91 9.75 -5.33 -22.20
C ILE A 91 9.51 -6.72 -21.64
N ASP A 92 8.70 -7.53 -22.31
CA ASP A 92 8.48 -8.92 -21.95
C ASP A 92 9.78 -9.74 -22.09
N GLU A 93 10.08 -10.55 -21.08
CA GLU A 93 11.35 -11.29 -21.01
C GLU A 93 11.36 -12.51 -21.95
N HIS A 94 10.19 -13.02 -22.34
CA HIS A 94 10.09 -14.23 -23.15
C HIS A 94 10.17 -13.93 -24.65
N ASP A 95 9.47 -12.90 -25.12
CA ASP A 95 9.37 -12.58 -26.54
C ASP A 95 9.94 -11.21 -26.93
N GLY A 96 10.36 -10.39 -25.95
CA GLY A 96 10.93 -9.07 -26.19
C GLY A 96 9.93 -8.02 -26.64
N THR A 97 8.62 -8.31 -26.55
CA THR A 97 7.58 -7.34 -26.92
C THR A 97 7.45 -6.24 -25.88
N GLN A 98 7.17 -5.02 -26.33
CA GLN A 98 6.91 -3.90 -25.42
C GLN A 98 5.47 -3.98 -24.92
N PHE A 99 5.28 -3.80 -23.62
CA PHE A 99 4.00 -3.64 -22.95
C PHE A 99 3.10 -2.65 -23.69
N GLN A 100 1.85 -3.04 -23.89
CA GLN A 100 0.82 -2.25 -24.55
C GLN A 100 -0.29 -1.97 -23.55
N ILE A 101 -0.77 -0.73 -23.57
CA ILE A 101 -1.97 -0.31 -22.83
C ILE A 101 -3.19 -0.90 -23.54
N THR A 102 -4.13 -1.44 -22.77
CA THR A 102 -5.36 -2.02 -23.33
C THR A 102 -6.31 -0.90 -23.74
N GLU A 103 -6.36 -0.58 -25.03
CA GLU A 103 -7.31 0.39 -25.58
C GLU A 103 -8.51 -0.32 -26.22
N PRO A 104 -9.75 0.15 -26.01
CA PRO A 104 -10.91 -0.40 -26.70
C PRO A 104 -10.85 -0.07 -28.20
N ALA A 105 -11.48 -0.90 -29.03
CA ALA A 105 -11.53 -0.66 -30.49
C ALA A 105 -12.18 0.69 -30.86
N TYR A 106 -13.11 1.16 -30.03
CA TYR A 106 -13.71 2.49 -30.11
C TYR A 106 -14.23 2.88 -28.72
N PHE A 107 -14.45 4.18 -28.52
CA PHE A 107 -15.12 4.69 -27.33
C PHE A 107 -16.57 4.98 -27.65
N GLN A 108 -17.48 4.58 -26.77
CA GLN A 108 -18.88 4.98 -26.82
C GLN A 108 -19.23 5.68 -25.52
N THR A 109 -19.82 6.88 -25.61
CA THR A 109 -20.27 7.62 -24.44
C THR A 109 -21.68 7.21 -24.06
N PHE A 110 -22.07 7.48 -22.81
CA PHE A 110 -23.45 7.33 -22.34
C PHE A 110 -24.44 8.06 -23.27
N ALA A 111 -24.16 9.32 -23.60
CA ALA A 111 -25.01 10.12 -24.49
C ALA A 111 -25.11 9.53 -25.90
N ALA A 112 -24.00 9.06 -26.47
CA ALA A 112 -24.01 8.45 -27.80
C ALA A 112 -24.83 7.16 -27.85
N LYS A 113 -24.68 6.29 -26.84
CA LYS A 113 -25.48 5.05 -26.72
C LYS A 113 -26.96 5.37 -26.68
N TYR A 114 -27.37 6.26 -25.77
CA TYR A 114 -28.79 6.50 -25.53
C TYR A 114 -29.44 7.35 -26.60
N SER A 115 -28.70 8.25 -27.27
CA SER A 115 -29.19 8.93 -28.46
C SER A 115 -29.47 7.96 -29.61
N ALA A 116 -28.60 6.95 -29.81
CA ALA A 116 -28.80 5.94 -30.84
C ALA A 116 -30.00 5.03 -30.51
N LEU A 117 -30.07 4.53 -29.27
CA LEU A 117 -31.20 3.72 -28.81
C LEU A 117 -32.53 4.46 -28.95
N ARG A 118 -32.56 5.74 -28.55
CA ARG A 118 -33.75 6.59 -28.68
C ARG A 118 -34.22 6.75 -30.12
N ALA A 119 -33.30 6.78 -31.09
CA ALA A 119 -33.63 6.92 -32.51
C ALA A 119 -34.21 5.63 -33.13
N GLU A 120 -33.91 4.48 -32.54
CA GLU A 120 -34.41 3.17 -32.95
C GLU A 120 -35.76 2.80 -32.30
N GLU A 121 -36.15 3.54 -31.26
CA GLU A 121 -37.36 3.29 -30.48
C GLU A 121 -38.61 3.97 -31.06
N THR A 122 -39.78 3.40 -30.74
CA THR A 122 -41.06 4.07 -31.01
C THR A 122 -41.18 5.36 -30.20
N ALA A 123 -41.98 6.34 -30.66
CA ALA A 123 -42.18 7.60 -29.93
C ALA A 123 -42.58 7.39 -28.45
N GLN A 124 -43.44 6.40 -28.19
CA GLN A 124 -43.85 6.05 -26.82
C GLN A 124 -42.70 5.45 -26.00
N ASN A 125 -41.88 4.58 -26.58
CA ASN A 125 -40.73 4.00 -25.88
C ASN A 125 -39.60 5.01 -25.71
N ALA A 126 -39.41 5.93 -26.64
CA ALA A 126 -38.46 7.03 -26.53
C ALA A 126 -38.81 7.94 -25.33
N GLU A 127 -40.10 8.25 -25.11
CA GLU A 127 -40.54 9.01 -23.93
C GLU A 127 -40.29 8.24 -22.62
N LYS A 128 -40.56 6.93 -22.61
CA LYS A 128 -40.24 6.07 -21.46
C LYS A 128 -38.74 5.98 -21.18
N LEU A 129 -37.93 5.91 -22.23
CA LEU A 129 -36.47 5.92 -22.14
C LEU A 129 -35.99 7.26 -21.57
N ASP A 130 -36.45 8.38 -22.12
CA ASP A 130 -36.13 9.73 -21.62
C ASP A 130 -36.47 9.82 -20.12
N ARG A 131 -37.64 9.30 -19.71
CA ARG A 131 -38.03 9.25 -18.29
C ARG A 131 -37.11 8.38 -17.43
N ALA A 132 -36.68 7.23 -17.93
CA ALA A 132 -35.73 6.36 -17.22
C ALA A 132 -34.37 7.06 -17.02
N LEU A 133 -33.87 7.73 -18.07
CA LEU A 133 -32.60 8.46 -18.01
C LEU A 133 -32.66 9.66 -17.03
N GLU A 134 -33.80 10.38 -16.97
CA GLU A 134 -34.03 11.40 -15.95
C GLU A 134 -33.97 10.84 -14.52
N LEU A 135 -34.48 9.64 -14.30
CA LEU A 135 -34.45 8.98 -12.99
C LEU A 135 -33.03 8.54 -12.62
N ILE A 136 -32.23 8.09 -13.58
CA ILE A 136 -30.80 7.79 -13.36
C ILE A 136 -30.03 9.06 -12.99
N ASP A 137 -30.25 10.17 -13.70
CA ASP A 137 -29.66 11.47 -13.36
C ASP A 137 -30.13 11.95 -11.97
N GLY A 138 -31.41 11.74 -11.65
CA GLY A 138 -31.97 11.99 -10.33
C GLY A 138 -31.25 11.21 -9.21
N ALA A 139 -30.93 9.93 -9.43
CA ALA A 139 -30.17 9.13 -8.49
C ALA A 139 -28.76 9.71 -8.26
N SER A 140 -28.06 10.11 -9.33
CA SER A 140 -26.73 10.74 -9.25
C SER A 140 -26.75 12.03 -8.41
N LYS A 141 -27.79 12.87 -8.60
CA LYS A 141 -28.00 14.07 -7.78
C LYS A 141 -28.23 13.75 -6.30
N MET A 142 -28.91 12.65 -5.99
CA MET A 142 -29.09 12.22 -4.59
C MET A 142 -27.79 11.72 -3.98
N LEU A 143 -27.00 10.92 -4.71
CA LEU A 143 -25.72 10.39 -4.24
C LEU A 143 -24.71 11.49 -3.92
N THR A 144 -24.73 12.59 -4.69
CA THR A 144 -23.84 13.74 -4.52
C THR A 144 -24.36 14.80 -3.55
N ASN A 145 -25.62 14.70 -3.10
CA ASN A 145 -26.21 15.72 -2.23
C ASN A 145 -25.61 15.69 -0.81
N PRO A 146 -24.97 16.77 -0.33
CA PRO A 146 -24.33 16.78 0.99
C PRO A 146 -25.31 16.72 2.16
N SER A 147 -26.60 16.97 1.94
CA SER A 147 -27.62 17.07 3.00
C SER A 147 -28.08 15.72 3.55
N TYR A 148 -27.77 14.62 2.85
CA TYR A 148 -28.22 13.28 3.23
C TYR A 148 -27.07 12.42 3.74
N SER A 149 -27.36 11.57 4.72
CA SER A 149 -26.43 10.54 5.17
C SER A 149 -26.17 9.50 4.07
N SER A 150 -25.04 8.78 4.14
CA SER A 150 -24.70 7.73 3.18
C SER A 150 -25.80 6.67 3.04
N LYS A 151 -26.48 6.34 4.14
CA LYS A 151 -27.58 5.37 4.13
C LYS A 151 -28.82 5.90 3.40
N GLU A 152 -29.18 7.17 3.63
CA GLU A 152 -30.29 7.82 2.93
C GLU A 152 -29.99 7.95 1.44
N LYS A 153 -28.77 8.37 1.09
CA LYS A 153 -28.29 8.45 -0.30
C LYS A 153 -28.47 7.12 -1.03
N ALA A 154 -27.99 6.03 -0.43
CA ALA A 154 -28.12 4.69 -0.99
C ALA A 154 -29.60 4.27 -1.11
N SER A 155 -30.43 4.59 -0.12
CA SER A 155 -31.87 4.29 -0.16
C SER A 155 -32.59 5.07 -1.26
N PHE A 156 -32.28 6.35 -1.45
CA PHE A 156 -32.87 7.15 -2.52
C PHE A 156 -32.41 6.63 -3.88
N ALA A 157 -31.10 6.44 -4.09
CA ALA A 157 -30.57 5.92 -5.34
C ALA A 157 -31.23 4.59 -5.74
N LYS A 158 -31.33 3.62 -4.81
CA LYS A 158 -32.06 2.36 -5.04
C LYS A 158 -33.50 2.58 -5.50
N SER A 159 -34.24 3.50 -4.87
CA SER A 159 -35.61 3.82 -5.27
C SER A 159 -35.67 4.43 -6.67
N TYR A 160 -34.79 5.39 -6.99
CA TYR A 160 -34.72 5.98 -8.33
C TYR A 160 -34.39 4.95 -9.41
N TYR A 161 -33.42 4.06 -9.17
CA TYR A 161 -33.08 3.00 -10.13
C TYR A 161 -34.23 2.00 -10.32
N ARG A 162 -34.94 1.61 -9.25
CA ARG A 162 -36.13 0.75 -9.36
C ARG A 162 -37.24 1.40 -10.18
N GLU A 163 -37.51 2.69 -9.96
CA GLU A 163 -38.49 3.42 -10.77
C GLU A 163 -38.02 3.61 -12.23
N SER A 164 -36.71 3.82 -12.45
CA SER A 164 -36.13 3.88 -13.80
C SER A 164 -36.40 2.58 -14.55
N LEU A 165 -36.13 1.43 -13.92
CA LEU A 165 -36.33 0.10 -14.52
C LEU A 165 -37.81 -0.18 -14.84
N LYS A 166 -38.75 0.38 -14.08
CA LYS A 166 -40.19 0.30 -14.40
C LYS A 166 -40.57 1.13 -15.61
N ALA A 167 -39.92 2.28 -15.81
CA ALA A 167 -40.18 3.16 -16.95
C ALA A 167 -39.63 2.55 -18.25
N TYR A 168 -38.33 2.25 -18.25
CA TYR A 168 -37.64 1.61 -19.37
C TYR A 168 -36.40 0.87 -18.83
N GLU A 169 -36.22 -0.38 -19.22
CA GLU A 169 -35.13 -1.21 -18.72
C GLU A 169 -33.80 -0.81 -19.37
N THR A 170 -32.85 -0.33 -18.56
CA THR A 170 -31.53 0.13 -19.03
C THR A 170 -30.41 -0.67 -18.37
N ALA A 171 -29.28 -0.79 -19.06
CA ALA A 171 -28.11 -1.48 -18.54
C ALA A 171 -27.54 -0.76 -17.30
N GLU A 172 -27.47 0.58 -17.32
CA GLU A 172 -26.98 1.41 -16.22
C GLU A 172 -27.85 1.29 -14.97
N ALA A 173 -29.19 1.36 -15.09
CA ALA A 173 -30.04 1.22 -13.90
C ALA A 173 -29.92 -0.17 -13.28
N ASN A 174 -29.77 -1.22 -14.09
CA ASN A 174 -29.48 -2.57 -13.59
C ASN A 174 -28.10 -2.62 -12.89
N ALA A 175 -27.03 -2.12 -13.53
CA ALA A 175 -25.68 -2.15 -12.98
C ALA A 175 -25.53 -1.31 -11.70
N TYR A 176 -26.12 -0.12 -11.65
CA TYR A 176 -26.05 0.74 -10.47
C TYR A 176 -26.91 0.21 -9.32
N LEU A 177 -28.07 -0.38 -9.62
CA LEU A 177 -28.86 -1.06 -8.60
C LEU A 177 -28.14 -2.30 -8.05
N ALA A 178 -27.50 -3.08 -8.93
CA ALA A 178 -26.66 -4.22 -8.54
C ALA A 178 -25.55 -3.82 -7.58
N TYR A 179 -24.88 -2.69 -7.85
CA TYR A 179 -23.83 -2.17 -6.98
C TYR A 179 -24.34 -1.89 -5.56
N HIS A 180 -25.55 -1.35 -5.43
CA HIS A 180 -26.13 -1.16 -4.11
C HIS A 180 -26.52 -2.47 -3.41
N TYR A 181 -26.92 -3.52 -4.13
CA TYR A 181 -27.11 -4.84 -3.53
C TYR A 181 -25.79 -5.48 -3.10
N TYR A 182 -24.72 -5.29 -3.88
CA TYR A 182 -23.38 -5.71 -3.48
C TYR A 182 -22.94 -5.03 -2.18
N LEU A 183 -23.16 -3.71 -2.05
CA LEU A 183 -22.88 -2.97 -0.81
C LEU A 183 -23.75 -3.42 0.37
N ASP A 184 -24.97 -3.91 0.11
CA ASP A 184 -25.85 -4.51 1.11
C ASP A 184 -25.46 -5.96 1.45
N GLU A 185 -24.37 -6.49 0.86
CA GLU A 185 -23.92 -7.90 0.95
C GLU A 185 -24.91 -8.93 0.36
N ASP A 186 -25.91 -8.48 -0.40
CA ASP A 186 -26.81 -9.33 -1.16
C ASP A 186 -26.20 -9.70 -2.53
N LEU A 187 -25.25 -10.64 -2.47
CA LEU A 187 -24.48 -11.07 -3.64
C LEU A 187 -25.32 -11.76 -4.72
N GLU A 188 -26.41 -12.43 -4.32
CA GLU A 188 -27.31 -13.13 -5.26
C GLU A 188 -28.08 -12.12 -6.11
N SER A 189 -28.71 -11.13 -5.48
CA SER A 189 -29.39 -10.04 -6.19
C SER A 189 -28.40 -9.25 -7.05
N ALA A 190 -27.23 -8.91 -6.50
CA ALA A 190 -26.20 -8.17 -7.24
C ALA A 190 -25.80 -8.91 -8.52
N GLU A 191 -25.51 -10.21 -8.42
CA GLU A 191 -25.16 -11.05 -9.57
C GLU A 191 -26.26 -11.06 -10.63
N GLN A 192 -27.53 -11.25 -10.23
CA GLN A 192 -28.66 -11.27 -11.17
C GLN A 192 -28.78 -9.95 -11.95
N TYR A 193 -28.71 -8.82 -11.25
CA TYR A 193 -28.81 -7.50 -11.89
C TYR A 193 -27.59 -7.18 -12.76
N TYR A 194 -26.38 -7.57 -12.37
CA TYR A 194 -25.20 -7.42 -13.22
C TYR A 194 -25.31 -8.28 -14.49
N GLN A 195 -25.74 -9.53 -14.38
CA GLN A 195 -25.97 -10.39 -15.55
C GLN A 195 -26.99 -9.76 -16.49
N ARG A 196 -28.10 -9.21 -15.95
CA ARG A 196 -29.09 -8.52 -16.76
C ARG A 196 -28.53 -7.27 -17.45
N ALA A 197 -27.72 -6.48 -16.76
CA ALA A 197 -27.04 -5.33 -17.35
C ALA A 197 -26.11 -5.75 -18.51
N MET A 198 -25.38 -6.87 -18.38
CA MET A 198 -24.52 -7.40 -19.46
C MET A 198 -25.32 -7.90 -20.66
N GLU A 199 -26.49 -8.48 -20.45
CA GLU A 199 -27.38 -8.89 -21.54
C GLU A 199 -27.90 -7.70 -22.34
N LEU A 200 -28.30 -6.63 -21.63
CA LEU A 200 -28.81 -5.40 -22.24
C LEU A 200 -27.72 -4.60 -22.95
N ASP A 201 -26.52 -4.57 -22.37
CA ASP A 201 -25.36 -3.98 -23.02
C ASP A 201 -24.05 -4.72 -22.72
N PRO A 202 -23.60 -5.58 -23.64
CA PRO A 202 -22.32 -6.27 -23.51
C PRO A 202 -21.09 -5.35 -23.55
N LEU A 203 -21.25 -4.08 -23.92
CA LEU A 203 -20.15 -3.11 -24.05
C LEU A 203 -19.92 -2.29 -22.75
N LEU A 204 -20.82 -2.42 -21.77
CA LEU A 204 -20.83 -1.67 -20.52
C LEU A 204 -19.78 -2.23 -19.55
N GLY A 205 -18.62 -1.55 -19.47
CA GLY A 205 -17.45 -2.07 -18.76
C GLY A 205 -17.55 -2.09 -17.24
N ASN A 206 -18.29 -1.15 -16.63
CA ASN A 206 -18.45 -1.14 -15.16
C ASN A 206 -19.11 -2.43 -14.66
N THR A 207 -20.06 -2.97 -15.42
CA THR A 207 -20.72 -4.24 -15.09
C THR A 207 -19.73 -5.39 -14.96
N TYR A 208 -18.72 -5.48 -15.84
CA TYR A 208 -17.69 -6.51 -15.74
C TYR A 208 -16.77 -6.30 -14.54
N ASN A 209 -16.34 -5.06 -14.30
CA ASN A 209 -15.51 -4.72 -13.14
C ASN A 209 -16.23 -5.07 -11.83
N ASP A 210 -17.49 -4.69 -11.71
CA ASP A 210 -18.22 -4.85 -10.47
C ASP A 210 -18.66 -6.31 -10.26
N LEU A 211 -19.01 -7.04 -11.33
CA LEU A 211 -19.22 -8.49 -11.22
C LEU A 211 -17.92 -9.21 -10.84
N ALA A 212 -16.75 -8.70 -11.22
CA ALA A 212 -15.48 -9.25 -10.75
C ALA A 212 -15.31 -9.10 -9.23
N LEU A 213 -15.82 -8.01 -8.63
CA LEU A 213 -15.85 -7.86 -7.17
C LEU A 213 -16.73 -8.91 -6.50
N VAL A 214 -17.91 -9.18 -7.07
CA VAL A 214 -18.80 -10.26 -6.59
C VAL A 214 -18.11 -11.62 -6.71
N ARG A 215 -17.38 -11.87 -7.80
CA ARG A 215 -16.59 -13.12 -7.93
C ARG A 215 -15.44 -13.19 -6.94
N LYS A 216 -14.76 -12.08 -6.63
CA LYS A 216 -13.74 -12.02 -5.56
C LYS A 216 -14.36 -12.38 -4.20
N SER A 217 -15.53 -11.82 -3.84
CA SER A 217 -16.19 -12.13 -2.55
C SER A 217 -16.73 -13.56 -2.46
N GLN A 218 -16.94 -14.23 -3.60
CA GLN A 218 -17.29 -15.65 -3.70
C GLN A 218 -16.06 -16.58 -3.80
N ASP A 219 -14.83 -16.07 -3.65
CA ASP A 219 -13.57 -16.82 -3.79
C ASP A 219 -13.37 -17.45 -5.19
N ARG A 220 -14.00 -16.86 -6.22
CA ARG A 220 -13.95 -17.29 -7.63
C ARG A 220 -12.97 -16.43 -8.44
N MET A 221 -11.73 -16.37 -7.96
CA MET A 221 -10.70 -15.49 -8.54
C MET A 221 -10.45 -15.70 -10.06
N PRO A 222 -10.36 -16.93 -10.60
CA PRO A 222 -10.12 -17.13 -12.04
C PRO A 222 -11.20 -16.51 -12.94
N GLU A 223 -12.44 -16.43 -12.47
CA GLU A 223 -13.53 -15.78 -13.18
C GLU A 223 -13.46 -14.26 -13.06
N ALA A 224 -13.12 -13.76 -11.86
CA ALA A 224 -12.88 -12.33 -11.64
C ALA A 224 -11.82 -11.80 -12.60
N LEU A 225 -10.70 -12.50 -12.79
CA LEU A 225 -9.63 -12.08 -13.72
C LEU A 225 -10.11 -11.97 -15.17
N LYS A 226 -10.94 -12.91 -15.63
CA LYS A 226 -11.54 -12.85 -16.98
C LYS A 226 -12.47 -11.65 -17.14
N LEU A 227 -13.22 -11.32 -16.10
CA LEU A 227 -14.12 -10.17 -16.08
C LEU A 227 -13.33 -8.85 -16.08
N LEU A 228 -12.27 -8.72 -15.27
CA LEU A 228 -11.41 -7.54 -15.24
C LEU A 228 -10.74 -7.30 -16.60
N ALA A 229 -10.25 -8.34 -17.26
CA ALA A 229 -9.70 -8.24 -18.62
C ALA A 229 -10.73 -7.72 -19.63
N LYS A 230 -12.00 -8.18 -19.53
CA LYS A 230 -13.10 -7.66 -20.35
C LYS A 230 -13.41 -6.19 -20.03
N ALA A 231 -13.41 -5.82 -18.75
CA ALA A 231 -13.66 -4.45 -18.31
C ALA A 231 -12.63 -3.46 -18.91
N LYS A 232 -11.35 -3.82 -18.91
CA LYS A 232 -10.26 -3.01 -19.51
C LYS A 232 -10.50 -2.71 -21.00
N ALA A 233 -10.96 -3.71 -21.75
CA ALA A 233 -11.19 -3.61 -23.19
C ALA A 233 -12.60 -3.10 -23.59
N ALA A 234 -13.49 -2.86 -22.63
CA ALA A 234 -14.88 -2.52 -22.90
C ALA A 234 -15.00 -1.12 -23.55
N PRO A 235 -15.74 -0.96 -24.67
CA PRO A 235 -15.93 0.35 -25.32
C PRO A 235 -16.63 1.40 -24.46
N ARG A 236 -17.53 0.98 -23.56
CA ARG A 236 -18.40 1.86 -22.78
C ARG A 236 -18.04 1.79 -21.29
N TYR A 237 -16.93 2.42 -20.91
CA TYR A 237 -16.49 2.47 -19.51
C TYR A 237 -15.53 3.61 -19.23
N ASP A 238 -15.93 4.62 -18.48
CA ASP A 238 -15.04 5.78 -18.27
C ASP A 238 -13.96 5.49 -17.21
N ALA A 239 -14.31 4.73 -16.18
CA ALA A 239 -13.43 4.48 -15.04
C ALA A 239 -12.49 3.27 -15.22
N ARG A 240 -11.77 3.21 -16.36
CA ARG A 240 -10.88 2.09 -16.71
C ARG A 240 -9.70 1.88 -15.75
N HIS A 241 -9.38 2.84 -14.90
CA HIS A 241 -8.35 2.66 -13.88
C HIS A 241 -8.76 1.62 -12.81
N TYR A 242 -10.04 1.46 -12.48
CA TYR A 242 -10.48 0.50 -11.45
C TYR A 242 -10.09 -0.96 -11.75
N PRO A 243 -10.38 -1.54 -12.93
CA PRO A 243 -10.00 -2.94 -13.17
C PRO A 243 -8.49 -3.15 -13.16
N ASN A 244 -7.70 -2.16 -13.59
CA ASN A 244 -6.24 -2.20 -13.47
C ASN A 244 -5.79 -2.24 -12.00
N LEU A 245 -6.42 -1.44 -11.13
CA LEU A 245 -6.11 -1.46 -9.69
C LEU A 245 -6.47 -2.79 -9.03
N GLN A 246 -7.59 -3.39 -9.42
CA GLN A 246 -7.98 -4.72 -8.94
C GLN A 246 -6.99 -5.81 -9.36
N LEU A 247 -6.46 -5.72 -10.59
CA LEU A 247 -5.43 -6.63 -11.09
C LEU A 247 -4.08 -6.37 -10.40
N ALA A 248 -3.71 -5.11 -10.17
CA ALA A 248 -2.49 -4.74 -9.46
C ALA A 248 -2.49 -5.31 -8.02
N GLU A 249 -3.58 -5.14 -7.28
CA GLU A 249 -3.78 -5.72 -5.96
C GLU A 249 -3.63 -7.26 -5.99
N TRP A 250 -4.29 -7.91 -6.95
CA TRP A 250 -4.17 -9.36 -7.12
C TRP A 250 -2.73 -9.80 -7.46
N HIS A 251 -2.01 -9.03 -8.25
CA HIS A 251 -0.62 -9.32 -8.56
C HIS A 251 0.29 -9.17 -7.34
N LEU A 252 0.11 -8.10 -6.55
CA LEU A 252 0.88 -7.86 -5.33
C LEU A 252 0.66 -8.94 -4.27
N THR A 253 -0.60 -9.33 -4.02
CA THR A 253 -0.95 -10.42 -3.07
C THR A 253 -0.41 -11.79 -3.50
N ASN A 254 0.09 -11.91 -4.73
CA ASN A 254 0.69 -13.12 -5.29
C ASN A 254 2.17 -12.89 -5.67
N ASP A 255 2.84 -11.95 -5.02
CA ASP A 255 4.28 -11.64 -5.19
C ASP A 255 4.72 -11.31 -6.62
N ARG A 256 3.79 -10.90 -7.48
CA ARG A 256 4.04 -10.55 -8.88
C ARG A 256 4.19 -9.04 -9.05
N VAL A 257 5.33 -8.53 -8.60
CA VAL A 257 5.62 -7.08 -8.59
C VAL A 257 5.65 -6.48 -10.00
N ARG A 258 6.28 -7.14 -10.98
CA ARG A 258 6.35 -6.60 -12.36
C ARG A 258 4.97 -6.48 -13.01
N PRO A 259 4.12 -7.52 -13.03
CA PRO A 259 2.75 -7.36 -13.52
C PRO A 259 1.96 -6.28 -12.78
N ALA A 260 2.09 -6.18 -11.45
CA ALA A 260 1.44 -5.10 -10.69
C ALA A 260 1.90 -3.70 -11.13
N LEU A 261 3.20 -3.50 -11.35
CA LEU A 261 3.74 -2.25 -11.89
C LEU A 261 3.12 -1.91 -13.25
N LEU A 262 2.99 -2.88 -14.16
CA LEU A 262 2.39 -2.66 -15.48
C LEU A 262 0.91 -2.28 -15.38
N GLU A 263 0.16 -2.90 -14.47
CA GLU A 263 -1.23 -2.54 -14.18
C GLU A 263 -1.33 -1.12 -13.60
N TYR A 264 -0.42 -0.70 -12.72
CA TYR A 264 -0.39 0.68 -12.21
C TYR A 264 -0.04 1.72 -13.29
N ILE A 265 0.88 1.39 -14.20
CA ILE A 265 1.19 2.24 -15.37
C ILE A 265 -0.06 2.41 -16.24
N GLU A 266 -0.81 1.33 -16.45
CA GLU A 266 -2.05 1.38 -17.22
C GLU A 266 -3.16 2.15 -16.48
N ALA A 267 -3.31 1.96 -15.16
CA ALA A 267 -4.22 2.77 -14.35
C ALA A 267 -3.89 4.27 -14.41
N LEU A 268 -2.60 4.61 -14.33
CA LEU A 268 -2.10 5.97 -14.44
C LEU A 268 -2.38 6.59 -15.80
N HIS A 269 -2.31 5.81 -16.88
CA HIS A 269 -2.69 6.28 -18.21
C HIS A 269 -4.14 6.75 -18.25
N TRP A 270 -5.06 5.98 -17.64
CA TRP A 270 -6.48 6.31 -17.64
C TRP A 270 -6.86 7.45 -16.69
N LEU A 271 -6.16 7.62 -15.57
CA LEU A 271 -6.38 8.75 -14.65
C LEU A 271 -5.82 10.07 -15.19
N GLY A 272 -4.76 10.01 -16.00
CA GLY A 272 -4.03 11.20 -16.42
C GLY A 272 -3.22 11.83 -15.29
N PRO A 273 -2.55 12.98 -15.55
CA PRO A 273 -1.56 13.55 -14.65
C PRO A 273 -2.14 14.25 -13.41
N GLU A 274 -3.36 14.80 -13.51
CA GLU A 274 -3.96 15.57 -12.42
C GLU A 274 -4.44 14.63 -11.31
N GLU A 275 -5.31 13.69 -11.65
CA GLU A 275 -5.84 12.69 -10.71
C GLU A 275 -4.81 11.62 -10.35
N GLY A 276 -3.88 11.31 -11.26
CA GLY A 276 -2.90 10.23 -11.13
C GLY A 276 -1.68 10.54 -10.28
N THR A 277 -1.61 11.67 -9.56
CA THR A 277 -0.39 12.09 -8.83
C THR A 277 0.08 11.05 -7.80
N ALA A 278 -0.84 10.46 -7.03
CA ALA A 278 -0.51 9.39 -6.08
C ALA A 278 -0.01 8.13 -6.81
N MET A 279 -0.72 7.76 -7.87
CA MET A 279 -0.44 6.58 -8.69
C MET A 279 0.93 6.67 -9.38
N ARG A 280 1.30 7.88 -9.83
CA ARG A 280 2.61 8.18 -10.39
C ARG A 280 3.72 7.85 -9.41
N ASN A 281 3.58 8.23 -8.14
CA ASN A 281 4.61 7.95 -7.12
C ASN A 281 4.74 6.44 -6.91
N THR A 282 3.61 5.73 -6.81
CA THR A 282 3.61 4.26 -6.73
C THR A 282 4.37 3.63 -7.90
N VAL A 283 4.15 4.09 -9.13
CA VAL A 283 4.89 3.60 -10.31
C VAL A 283 6.39 3.89 -10.20
N THR A 284 6.77 5.11 -9.81
CA THR A 284 8.18 5.51 -9.65
C THR A 284 8.88 4.70 -8.55
N ASP A 285 8.23 4.48 -7.42
CA ASP A 285 8.77 3.75 -6.28
C ASP A 285 8.91 2.26 -6.59
N MET A 286 7.88 1.65 -7.21
CA MET A 286 7.94 0.26 -7.66
C MET A 286 9.02 0.05 -8.72
N ALA A 287 9.16 0.96 -9.69
CA ALA A 287 10.22 0.89 -10.68
C ALA A 287 11.61 0.97 -10.02
N THR A 288 11.77 1.86 -9.04
CA THR A 288 13.03 2.01 -8.30
C THR A 288 13.36 0.76 -7.48
N TYR A 289 12.37 0.22 -6.76
CA TYR A 289 12.50 -1.04 -6.02
C TYR A 289 12.92 -2.20 -6.95
N MET A 290 12.28 -2.32 -8.11
CA MET A 290 12.60 -3.36 -9.08
C MET A 290 14.03 -3.24 -9.65
N VAL A 291 14.48 -2.02 -9.93
CA VAL A 291 15.86 -1.77 -10.39
C VAL A 291 16.86 -2.15 -9.29
N ILE A 292 16.64 -1.71 -8.06
CA ILE A 292 17.51 -2.05 -6.91
C ILE A 292 17.56 -3.56 -6.68
N LEU A 293 16.42 -4.25 -6.76
CA LEU A 293 16.36 -5.71 -6.65
C LEU A 293 17.15 -6.40 -7.76
N ALA A 294 17.05 -5.92 -9.00
CA ALA A 294 17.79 -6.47 -10.13
C ALA A 294 19.31 -6.29 -9.94
N GLU A 295 19.76 -5.16 -9.40
CA GLU A 295 21.18 -4.92 -9.07
C GLU A 295 21.68 -5.85 -7.95
N LYS A 296 20.88 -6.03 -6.88
CA LYS A 296 21.20 -6.95 -5.77
C LYS A 296 21.23 -8.41 -6.22
N ARG A 297 20.37 -8.81 -7.17
CA ARG A 297 20.42 -10.14 -7.81
C ARG A 297 21.58 -10.25 -8.80
N GLY A 298 21.95 -9.15 -9.45
CA GLY A 298 23.08 -9.03 -10.37
C GLY A 298 24.46 -9.22 -9.73
N THR A 299 24.57 -9.14 -8.39
CA THR A 299 25.79 -9.50 -7.66
C THR A 299 26.02 -11.02 -7.53
N GLN A 300 25.08 -11.85 -8.01
CA GLN A 300 25.21 -13.32 -8.09
C GLN A 300 25.42 -13.87 -9.51
N PHE A 301 25.43 -13.04 -10.56
CA PHE A 301 25.61 -13.51 -11.94
C PHE A 301 26.69 -12.72 -12.70
N VAL A 302 27.96 -12.95 -12.33
CA VAL A 302 29.07 -12.81 -13.26
C VAL A 302 29.54 -14.20 -13.67
N GLN A 303 28.94 -14.74 -14.74
CA GLN A 303 29.57 -15.54 -15.79
C GLN A 303 28.50 -16.35 -16.52
N ALA A 304 28.06 -15.87 -17.68
CA ALA A 304 27.73 -16.74 -18.81
C ALA A 304 27.83 -15.94 -20.10
N SER A 305 28.91 -16.22 -20.82
CA SER A 305 29.22 -15.74 -22.16
C SER A 305 28.21 -16.21 -23.21
N ARG A 306 28.03 -15.34 -24.21
CA ARG A 306 27.30 -15.52 -25.48
C ARG A 306 27.63 -16.83 -26.23
N THR A 307 26.61 -17.55 -26.74
CA THR A 307 26.34 -17.97 -28.16
C THR A 307 25.27 -19.11 -28.24
N PRO A 308 24.64 -19.41 -29.42
CA PRO A 308 23.18 -19.53 -29.52
C PRO A 308 22.59 -20.91 -29.93
N ILE A 309 21.27 -21.03 -29.72
CA ILE A 309 20.24 -21.90 -30.35
C ILE A 309 20.40 -23.43 -30.23
N GLY A 310 19.33 -24.04 -29.69
CA GLY A 310 18.92 -25.41 -29.96
C GLY A 310 17.45 -25.62 -29.61
N MET A 311 16.57 -25.60 -30.62
CA MET A 311 15.19 -26.06 -30.53
C MET A 311 15.14 -27.54 -30.11
N ALA A 312 14.29 -27.88 -29.14
CA ALA A 312 13.54 -29.14 -29.15
C ALA A 312 12.31 -29.01 -28.22
N ALA A 313 11.15 -29.32 -28.78
CA ALA A 313 9.86 -29.38 -28.13
C ALA A 313 9.81 -30.41 -27.00
N LEU A 314 8.86 -30.24 -26.07
CA LEU A 314 7.83 -31.26 -25.79
C LEU A 314 6.73 -30.64 -24.92
N VAL A 315 5.55 -30.53 -25.54
CA VAL A 315 4.25 -30.39 -24.88
C VAL A 315 4.04 -31.62 -24.00
N THR A 316 3.71 -31.43 -22.72
CA THR A 316 2.93 -32.41 -21.96
C THR A 316 1.93 -31.67 -21.07
N GLU A 317 0.67 -32.08 -21.24
CA GLU A 317 -0.49 -31.69 -20.47
C GLU A 317 -0.28 -31.99 -18.98
N TYR A 318 -0.73 -31.09 -18.10
CA TYR A 318 -0.90 -31.40 -16.68
C TYR A 318 -2.33 -31.06 -16.26
N ALA A 319 -3.10 -32.11 -15.95
CA ALA A 319 -4.43 -32.06 -15.38
C ALA A 319 -4.36 -31.57 -13.91
N PRO A 320 -5.42 -30.92 -13.39
CA PRO A 320 -5.45 -30.44 -12.00
C PRO A 320 -5.58 -31.63 -11.02
N PRO A 321 -4.92 -31.58 -9.86
CA PRO A 321 -5.07 -32.63 -8.85
C PRO A 321 -6.46 -32.58 -8.23
N SER A 322 -7.07 -33.77 -8.16
CA SER A 322 -8.32 -34.06 -7.47
C SER A 322 -8.22 -33.75 -5.98
N CYS A 323 -9.23 -33.04 -5.47
CA CYS A 323 -9.44 -32.76 -4.06
C CYS A 323 -9.80 -34.07 -3.33
N GLU A 324 -8.82 -34.69 -2.67
CA GLU A 324 -9.07 -35.61 -1.57
C GLU A 324 -9.18 -34.80 -0.28
N LYS A 325 -10.35 -34.84 0.34
CA LYS A 325 -10.58 -34.38 1.70
C LYS A 325 -9.69 -35.20 2.62
N SER A 326 -8.57 -34.65 3.06
CA SER A 326 -7.86 -35.14 4.22
C SER A 326 -8.48 -34.48 5.45
N ASP A 327 -9.21 -35.27 6.22
CA ASP A 327 -9.48 -34.98 7.62
C ASP A 327 -8.12 -34.88 8.33
N VAL A 328 -7.63 -33.66 8.49
CA VAL A 328 -6.45 -33.40 9.31
C VAL A 328 -6.87 -33.55 10.77
N ALA A 329 -6.55 -34.73 11.30
CA ALA A 329 -6.53 -34.99 12.72
C ALA A 329 -5.72 -33.89 13.44
N ALA A 330 -6.32 -33.32 14.48
CA ALA A 330 -5.68 -32.40 15.40
C ALA A 330 -4.39 -33.00 15.99
N SER A 331 -3.26 -32.34 15.71
CA SER A 331 -1.95 -32.57 16.30
C SER A 331 -1.57 -31.29 17.07
N SER A 332 -2.07 -31.13 18.29
CA SER A 332 -1.32 -31.25 19.56
C SER A 332 -0.23 -30.18 19.77
N ASN A 333 -0.58 -29.16 20.57
CA ASN A 333 0.23 -28.11 21.24
C ASN A 333 0.18 -26.67 20.69
N GLN A 334 -1.00 -26.07 20.51
CA GLN A 334 -1.10 -24.62 20.35
C GLN A 334 -1.67 -24.00 21.63
N HIS A 335 -0.80 -23.43 22.47
CA HIS A 335 -1.18 -22.77 23.72
C HIS A 335 -1.66 -21.31 23.51
N PHE A 336 -1.64 -20.83 22.28
CA PHE A 336 -1.99 -19.47 21.88
C PHE A 336 -3.04 -19.53 20.79
N GLU A 337 -4.20 -18.95 21.01
CA GLU A 337 -5.26 -18.84 20.01
C GLU A 337 -5.38 -17.38 19.57
N LEU A 338 -5.35 -17.11 18.27
CA LEU A 338 -5.59 -15.75 17.77
C LEU A 338 -7.02 -15.32 18.17
N ILE A 339 -7.16 -14.13 18.75
CA ILE A 339 -8.46 -13.51 18.97
C ILE A 339 -8.76 -12.66 17.74
N GLU A 340 -9.60 -13.19 16.84
CA GLU A 340 -10.16 -12.43 15.72
C GLU A 340 -10.77 -11.14 16.25
N ASP A 341 -10.45 -10.01 15.62
CA ASP A 341 -10.87 -8.68 16.05
C ASP A 341 -10.51 -8.30 17.51
N GLY A 342 -9.47 -8.93 18.08
CA GLY A 342 -9.05 -8.70 19.47
C GLY A 342 -8.60 -7.28 19.80
N LEU A 343 -8.45 -6.43 18.78
CA LEU A 343 -8.05 -5.01 18.86
C LEU A 343 -8.97 -4.14 17.99
N PRO A 344 -10.20 -3.82 18.45
CA PRO A 344 -11.18 -3.09 17.66
C PRO A 344 -10.71 -1.69 17.21
N LEU A 345 -9.77 -1.06 17.91
CA LEU A 345 -9.24 0.25 17.51
C LEU A 345 -8.63 0.23 16.10
N LEU A 346 -8.09 -0.91 15.64
CA LEU A 346 -7.50 -1.03 14.31
C LEU A 346 -8.54 -0.97 13.18
N LYS A 347 -9.83 -1.03 13.50
CA LYS A 347 -10.92 -0.83 12.54
C LYS A 347 -11.23 0.64 12.30
N SER A 348 -10.79 1.55 13.19
CA SER A 348 -11.02 2.98 13.04
C SER A 348 -10.33 3.53 11.78
N SER A 349 -11.06 4.29 10.97
CA SER A 349 -10.51 4.97 9.80
C SER A 349 -9.37 5.89 10.17
N ASP A 350 -9.51 6.61 11.27
CA ASP A 350 -8.55 7.63 11.71
C ASP A 350 -7.24 6.97 12.14
N VAL A 351 -7.33 5.84 12.85
CA VAL A 351 -6.17 5.02 13.24
C VAL A 351 -5.47 4.48 11.99
N LYS A 352 -6.21 3.92 11.03
CA LYS A 352 -5.62 3.41 9.78
C LYS A 352 -4.94 4.50 8.97
N GLN A 353 -5.56 5.67 8.86
CA GLN A 353 -5.00 6.81 8.16
C GLN A 353 -3.73 7.32 8.83
N LYS A 354 -3.69 7.38 10.17
CA LYS A 354 -2.48 7.78 10.90
C LYS A 354 -1.35 6.77 10.79
N LEU A 355 -1.65 5.48 10.90
CA LEU A 355 -0.64 4.43 10.68
C LEU A 355 -0.08 4.48 9.25
N LEU A 356 -0.92 4.72 8.25
CA LEU A 356 -0.47 4.92 6.86
C LEU A 356 0.38 6.19 6.72
N GLN A 357 -0.08 7.33 7.27
CA GLN A 357 0.63 8.61 7.25
C GLN A 357 2.02 8.48 7.87
N TRP A 358 2.16 7.77 8.99
CA TRP A 358 3.42 7.55 9.68
C TRP A 358 4.22 6.35 9.16
N ASN A 359 3.79 5.75 8.05
CA ASN A 359 4.45 4.61 7.39
C ASN A 359 4.63 3.38 8.30
N LEU A 360 3.61 3.08 9.09
CA LEU A 360 3.54 1.92 9.98
C LEU A 360 2.55 0.86 9.50
N ASP A 361 1.69 1.16 8.52
CA ASP A 361 0.64 0.26 8.03
C ASP A 361 1.18 -1.03 7.40
N GLY A 362 2.36 -0.98 6.78
CA GLY A 362 3.02 -2.14 6.17
C GLY A 362 3.94 -2.93 7.11
N SER A 363 4.52 -2.30 8.13
CA SER A 363 5.54 -2.89 9.01
C SER A 363 5.02 -3.29 10.39
N LEU A 364 4.02 -2.59 10.93
CA LEU A 364 3.46 -2.86 12.25
C LEU A 364 2.49 -4.04 12.20
N GLN A 365 2.89 -5.13 12.84
CA GLN A 365 2.05 -6.30 13.09
C GLN A 365 1.58 -6.26 14.55
N LEU A 366 0.30 -5.94 14.76
CA LEU A 366 -0.32 -5.89 16.07
C LEU A 366 -1.42 -6.95 16.20
N LYS A 367 -1.17 -8.00 17.00
CA LYS A 367 -2.09 -9.14 17.15
C LYS A 367 -2.31 -9.52 18.61
N ARG A 368 -3.51 -9.98 18.94
CA ARG A 368 -3.87 -10.41 20.29
C ARG A 368 -4.23 -11.89 20.33
N PHE A 369 -3.66 -12.59 21.29
CA PHE A 369 -3.81 -14.02 21.49
C PHE A 369 -4.41 -14.33 22.85
N ARG A 370 -5.26 -15.36 22.90
CA ARG A 370 -5.70 -16.01 24.14
C ARG A 370 -4.67 -17.05 24.55
N VAL A 371 -4.26 -17.04 25.80
CA VAL A 371 -3.30 -17.99 26.35
C VAL A 371 -4.03 -19.11 27.08
N LEU A 372 -3.89 -20.34 26.61
CA LEU A 372 -4.56 -21.54 27.13
C LEU A 372 -3.87 -22.15 28.35
N LYS A 373 -2.66 -21.68 28.71
CA LYS A 373 -1.99 -21.99 29.97
C LYS A 373 -2.26 -20.95 31.06
N GLN A 374 -1.98 -21.32 32.31
CA GLN A 374 -2.01 -20.38 33.42
C GLN A 374 -0.85 -19.38 33.29
N ILE A 375 -1.15 -18.09 33.39
CA ILE A 375 -0.16 -17.03 33.36
C ILE A 375 0.17 -16.64 34.80
N THR A 376 1.45 -16.69 35.15
CA THR A 376 1.95 -16.23 36.45
C THR A 376 3.18 -15.36 36.24
N PRO A 377 3.46 -14.36 37.09
CA PRO A 377 4.64 -13.52 36.92
C PRO A 377 5.96 -14.30 36.78
N ALA A 378 6.07 -15.45 37.44
CA ALA A 378 7.24 -16.33 37.41
C ALA A 378 7.44 -17.07 36.08
N ASN A 379 6.41 -17.17 35.23
CA ASN A 379 6.47 -17.93 33.98
C ASN A 379 6.45 -17.05 32.72
N HIS A 380 6.51 -15.73 32.84
CA HIS A 380 6.42 -14.84 31.67
C HIS A 380 7.52 -15.08 30.65
N GLU A 381 8.79 -15.21 31.07
CA GLU A 381 9.90 -15.47 30.13
C GLU A 381 9.72 -16.81 29.40
N GLN A 382 9.36 -17.87 30.13
CA GLN A 382 9.06 -19.16 29.52
C GLN A 382 7.88 -19.03 28.53
N LEU A 383 6.81 -18.34 28.92
CA LEU A 383 5.63 -18.14 28.08
C LEU A 383 5.98 -17.38 26.79
N ILE A 384 6.85 -16.38 26.87
CA ILE A 384 7.31 -15.59 25.72
C ILE A 384 8.17 -16.45 24.77
N ASN A 385 9.10 -17.25 25.31
CA ASN A 385 9.87 -18.18 24.49
C ASN A 385 8.95 -19.21 23.81
N GLU A 386 7.96 -19.76 24.53
CA GLU A 386 6.94 -20.65 23.96
C GLU A 386 6.07 -19.95 22.91
N PHE A 387 5.76 -18.66 23.08
CA PHE A 387 4.98 -17.86 22.14
C PHE A 387 5.71 -17.73 20.80
N PHE A 388 6.97 -17.33 20.80
CA PHE A 388 7.75 -17.23 19.56
C PHE A 388 8.01 -18.61 18.94
N ALA A 389 8.12 -19.68 19.73
CA ALA A 389 8.32 -21.03 19.19
C ALA A 389 7.03 -21.69 18.65
N ALA A 390 5.85 -21.08 18.83
CA ALA A 390 4.59 -21.70 18.44
C ALA A 390 4.35 -21.61 16.92
N ASP A 391 4.07 -22.74 16.27
CA ASP A 391 3.88 -22.82 14.82
C ASP A 391 2.81 -21.86 14.28
N ASN A 392 1.71 -21.68 15.01
CA ASN A 392 0.66 -20.76 14.61
C ASN A 392 1.07 -19.29 14.77
N VAL A 393 1.95 -18.97 15.71
CA VAL A 393 2.47 -17.61 15.86
C VAL A 393 3.47 -17.33 14.74
N GLN A 394 4.32 -18.31 14.41
CA GLN A 394 5.26 -18.24 13.28
C GLN A 394 4.57 -18.11 11.92
N SER A 395 3.37 -18.67 11.75
CA SER A 395 2.59 -18.51 10.51
C SER A 395 1.79 -17.21 10.45
N LEU A 396 1.44 -16.62 11.59
CA LEU A 396 0.60 -15.42 11.67
C LEU A 396 1.40 -14.11 11.70
N LEU A 397 2.69 -14.17 12.03
CA LEU A 397 3.60 -13.02 12.09
C LEU A 397 4.76 -13.22 11.12
N SER A 398 5.11 -12.17 10.39
CA SER A 398 6.23 -12.20 9.43
C SER A 398 7.56 -11.99 10.14
N PHE A 399 8.18 -13.09 10.58
CA PHE A 399 9.55 -13.12 11.10
C PHE A 399 10.58 -13.43 10.00
N PRO A 400 11.87 -13.11 10.22
CA PRO A 400 12.94 -13.53 9.31
C PRO A 400 13.04 -15.06 9.23
N PRO A 401 13.34 -15.64 8.05
CA PRO A 401 13.47 -17.10 7.89
C PRO A 401 14.48 -17.74 8.86
N GLU A 402 15.55 -17.02 9.17
CA GLU A 402 16.59 -17.46 10.12
C GLU A 402 16.05 -17.62 11.54
N PHE A 403 15.08 -16.79 11.93
CA PHE A 403 14.40 -16.88 13.22
C PHE A 403 13.31 -17.97 13.21
N SER A 404 12.50 -18.03 12.15
CA SER A 404 11.42 -19.02 12.03
C SER A 404 11.89 -20.47 11.96
N GLY A 405 13.10 -20.72 11.44
CA GLY A 405 13.69 -22.06 11.39
C GLY A 405 14.34 -22.53 12.69
N ALA A 406 14.71 -21.61 13.59
CA ALA A 406 15.43 -21.93 14.82
C ALA A 406 15.30 -20.81 15.87
N VAL A 407 14.12 -20.68 16.49
CA VAL A 407 13.88 -19.70 17.56
C VAL A 407 14.93 -19.87 18.67
N PRO A 408 15.77 -18.85 18.95
CA PRO A 408 16.79 -18.92 19.97
C PRO A 408 16.19 -19.24 21.34
N LYS A 409 16.86 -20.13 22.10
CA LYS A 409 16.52 -20.35 23.50
C LYS A 409 17.02 -19.17 24.32
N GLY A 410 16.12 -18.50 25.04
CA GLY A 410 16.48 -17.38 25.92
C GLY A 410 16.52 -16.05 25.17
N ILE A 411 15.39 -15.66 24.59
CA ILE A 411 15.20 -14.34 24.00
C ILE A 411 15.47 -13.26 25.06
N GLN A 412 16.26 -12.25 24.71
CA GLN A 412 16.57 -11.13 25.61
C GLN A 412 15.34 -10.24 25.76
N LEU A 413 14.95 -10.01 27.01
CA LEU A 413 13.73 -9.29 27.37
C LEU A 413 14.04 -8.28 28.47
N ARG A 414 13.45 -7.10 28.33
CA ARG A 414 13.41 -6.09 29.40
C ARG A 414 11.97 -5.77 29.75
N LYS A 415 11.67 -5.74 31.05
CA LYS A 415 10.34 -5.37 31.56
C LYS A 415 10.20 -3.84 31.57
N LEU A 416 9.12 -3.32 30.99
CA LEU A 416 8.82 -1.90 30.99
C LEU A 416 7.94 -1.49 32.18
N HIS A 417 8.07 -0.22 32.56
CA HIS A 417 7.19 0.41 33.54
C HIS A 417 5.85 0.78 32.92
N VAL A 418 4.79 0.74 33.73
CA VAL A 418 3.41 1.06 33.31
C VAL A 418 2.72 1.98 34.31
N ASP A 419 3.50 2.70 35.11
CA ASP A 419 3.02 3.39 36.31
C ASP A 419 2.50 4.81 36.00
N VAL A 420 2.75 5.34 34.80
CA VAL A 420 2.23 6.63 34.34
C VAL A 420 0.73 6.54 34.07
N THR A 421 -0.05 7.40 34.74
CA THR A 421 -1.52 7.41 34.68
C THR A 421 -2.11 8.69 34.07
N SER A 422 -1.26 9.67 33.71
CA SER A 422 -1.68 10.97 33.18
C SER A 422 -0.93 11.33 31.91
N MET A 423 -1.63 11.99 30.98
CA MET A 423 -1.02 12.58 29.78
C MET A 423 -0.11 13.78 30.10
N ALA A 424 -0.22 14.34 31.31
CA ALA A 424 0.69 15.39 31.80
C ALA A 424 2.16 14.94 31.81
N PHE A 425 2.43 13.64 31.70
CA PHE A 425 3.76 13.09 31.46
C PHE A 425 4.47 13.73 30.25
N PHE A 426 3.73 14.17 29.24
CA PHE A 426 4.27 14.81 28.04
C PHE A 426 4.36 16.34 28.13
N ASP A 427 3.90 16.97 29.21
CA ASP A 427 3.96 18.45 29.37
C ASP A 427 5.42 18.95 29.34
N LYS A 428 6.37 18.09 29.74
CA LYS A 428 7.82 18.33 29.66
C LYS A 428 8.31 18.69 28.25
N LEU A 429 7.58 18.28 27.21
CA LEU A 429 7.94 18.62 25.83
C LEU A 429 7.80 20.13 25.55
N GLU A 430 6.83 20.79 26.19
CA GLU A 430 6.68 22.24 26.11
C GLU A 430 7.77 22.94 26.94
N ASP A 431 8.02 22.44 28.16
CA ASP A 431 9.08 22.98 29.05
C ASP A 431 10.48 22.90 28.41
N ALA A 432 10.77 21.81 27.69
CA ALA A 432 12.01 21.62 26.95
C ALA A 432 12.04 22.41 25.62
N GLY A 433 10.95 23.09 25.26
CA GLY A 433 10.86 23.87 24.03
C GLY A 433 10.83 23.01 22.77
N LEU A 434 10.37 21.76 22.84
CA LEU A 434 10.17 20.88 21.68
C LEU A 434 8.80 21.11 21.04
N VAL A 435 7.83 21.51 21.87
CA VAL A 435 6.47 21.86 21.49
C VAL A 435 6.20 23.32 21.89
N SER A 436 5.50 24.08 21.04
CA SER A 436 5.05 25.43 21.38
C SER A 436 3.84 25.39 22.32
N SER A 437 3.50 26.51 22.95
CA SER A 437 2.26 26.63 23.73
C SER A 437 0.98 26.46 22.91
N SER A 438 1.06 26.50 21.57
CA SER A 438 -0.04 26.18 20.66
C SER A 438 -0.10 24.69 20.28
N GLY A 439 0.82 23.87 20.79
CA GLY A 439 0.93 22.44 20.48
C GLY A 439 1.73 22.11 19.22
N SER A 440 2.35 23.10 18.56
CA SER A 440 3.11 22.90 17.31
C SER A 440 4.52 22.40 17.59
N LEU A 441 5.02 21.46 16.79
CA LEU A 441 6.38 20.93 16.89
C LEU A 441 7.38 21.96 16.38
N ARG A 442 8.48 22.15 17.10
CA ARG A 442 9.55 23.05 16.67
C ARG A 442 10.38 22.37 15.57
N ARG A 443 10.37 22.95 14.38
CA ARG A 443 11.12 22.45 13.20
C ARG A 443 12.63 22.55 13.41
N CYS A 444 13.37 21.65 12.79
CA CYS A 444 14.82 21.71 12.64
C CYS A 444 15.20 21.49 11.17
N MET A 445 16.50 21.56 10.85
CA MET A 445 16.98 21.16 9.54
C MET A 445 16.87 19.64 9.39
N ASP A 446 16.56 19.18 8.18
CA ASP A 446 16.43 17.76 7.89
C ASP A 446 17.79 17.07 8.04
N GLU A 447 17.89 16.15 9.01
CA GLU A 447 19.08 15.37 9.28
C GLU A 447 18.73 13.88 9.42
N LEU A 448 19.64 13.02 8.97
CA LEU A 448 19.44 11.58 8.90
C LEU A 448 20.21 10.86 10.01
N TYR A 449 19.52 10.07 10.83
CA TYR A 449 20.08 9.26 11.91
C TYR A 449 19.59 7.82 11.76
N ASP A 450 20.50 6.88 11.55
CA ASP A 450 20.20 5.44 11.38
C ASP A 450 19.06 5.14 10.38
N GLY A 451 18.97 5.95 9.32
CA GLY A 451 17.97 5.83 8.25
C GLY A 451 16.64 6.55 8.52
N ALA A 452 16.45 7.17 9.68
CA ALA A 452 15.30 8.02 10.00
C ALA A 452 15.66 9.51 9.84
N THR A 453 14.78 10.27 9.18
CA THR A 453 14.94 11.72 9.05
C THR A 453 14.28 12.45 10.22
N ALA A 454 15.02 13.33 10.89
CA ALA A 454 14.47 14.31 11.82
C ALA A 454 14.25 15.66 11.11
N SER A 455 13.02 16.16 11.15
CA SER A 455 12.61 17.46 10.59
C SER A 455 12.04 18.40 11.67
N ASP A 456 12.03 17.93 12.91
CA ASP A 456 11.59 18.65 14.11
C ASP A 456 12.39 18.16 15.32
N LEU A 457 12.45 19.00 16.35
CA LEU A 457 13.27 18.76 17.54
C LEU A 457 12.75 17.59 18.39
N LEU A 458 11.47 17.23 18.32
CA LEU A 458 10.95 16.07 19.06
C LEU A 458 11.47 14.77 18.45
N LYS A 459 11.40 14.65 17.12
CA LYS A 459 11.93 13.47 16.44
C LYS A 459 13.45 13.41 16.56
N GLU A 460 14.14 14.55 16.44
CA GLU A 460 15.58 14.66 16.67
C GLU A 460 15.97 14.17 18.07
N MET A 461 15.29 14.61 19.13
CA MET A 461 15.48 14.13 20.51
C MET A 461 15.38 12.60 20.64
N LEU A 462 14.52 11.95 19.84
CA LEU A 462 14.26 10.51 19.93
C LEU A 462 15.23 9.64 19.13
N ILE A 463 15.85 10.20 18.08
CA ILE A 463 16.69 9.45 17.14
C ILE A 463 18.17 9.84 17.17
N ASN A 464 18.51 11.03 17.68
CA ASN A 464 19.88 11.49 17.84
C ASN A 464 20.33 11.35 19.31
N PRO A 465 21.27 10.43 19.61
CA PRO A 465 21.83 10.28 20.96
C PRO A 465 22.54 11.55 21.47
N ASP A 466 23.02 12.41 20.57
CA ASP A 466 23.76 13.63 20.88
C ASP A 466 22.87 14.89 20.89
N SER A 467 21.54 14.73 20.82
CA SER A 467 20.58 15.84 20.89
C SER A 467 20.75 16.65 22.17
N GLU A 468 20.71 17.99 22.08
CA GLU A 468 20.65 18.86 23.25
C GLU A 468 19.45 18.57 24.15
N ALA A 469 18.38 18.00 23.57
CA ALA A 469 17.16 17.63 24.26
C ALA A 469 17.12 16.17 24.73
N ALA A 470 18.14 15.35 24.44
CA ALA A 470 18.15 13.91 24.78
C ALA A 470 17.84 13.62 26.26
N GLY A 471 18.17 14.56 27.16
CA GLY A 471 17.89 14.49 28.59
C GLY A 471 16.49 14.91 29.04
N THR A 472 15.56 15.22 28.12
CA THR A 472 14.19 15.69 28.46
C THR A 472 13.42 14.68 29.30
N PHE A 473 13.59 13.38 28.99
CA PHE A 473 13.08 12.27 29.78
C PHE A 473 14.24 11.51 30.40
N THR A 474 14.17 11.24 31.69
CA THR A 474 15.19 10.45 32.40
C THR A 474 15.22 8.99 31.90
N GLU A 475 16.31 8.26 32.13
CA GLU A 475 16.42 6.85 31.73
C GLU A 475 15.28 5.97 32.28
N ASP A 476 14.81 6.23 33.49
CA ASP A 476 13.66 5.54 34.09
C ASP A 476 12.33 5.90 33.39
N GLU A 477 12.17 7.16 33.00
CA GLU A 477 10.98 7.62 32.26
C GLU A 477 10.96 7.08 30.83
N GLN A 478 12.11 6.96 30.19
CA GLN A 478 12.23 6.33 28.88
C GLN A 478 11.83 4.85 28.93
N GLN A 479 11.93 4.19 30.09
CA GLN A 479 11.46 2.82 30.29
C GLN A 479 9.94 2.71 30.54
N GLN A 480 9.20 3.81 30.54
CA GLN A 480 7.74 3.79 30.60
C GLN A 480 7.15 3.34 29.25
N PHE A 481 6.19 2.42 29.28
CA PHE A 481 5.55 1.92 28.06
C PHE A 481 4.84 3.03 27.27
N ILE A 482 4.27 4.03 27.95
CA ILE A 482 3.64 5.18 27.30
C ILE A 482 4.66 6.02 26.51
N PHE A 483 5.89 6.16 27.01
CA PHE A 483 6.98 6.81 26.31
C PHE A 483 7.39 5.99 25.08
N GLN A 484 7.55 4.68 25.24
CA GLN A 484 7.94 3.78 24.16
C GLN A 484 6.91 3.75 23.02
N LEU A 485 5.61 3.82 23.33
CA LEU A 485 4.55 3.97 22.33
C LEU A 485 4.64 5.31 21.59
N MET A 486 4.77 6.42 22.31
CA MET A 486 4.93 7.75 21.70
C MET A 486 6.17 7.78 20.80
N ARG A 487 7.30 7.26 21.28
CA ARG A 487 8.54 7.13 20.52
C ARG A 487 8.32 6.35 19.22
N ALA A 488 7.65 5.20 19.29
CA ALA A 488 7.37 4.39 18.09
C ALA A 488 6.52 5.14 17.05
N PHE A 489 5.52 5.92 17.49
CA PHE A 489 4.68 6.71 16.59
C PHE A 489 5.40 7.92 15.97
N VAL A 490 6.17 8.66 16.78
CA VAL A 490 6.92 9.84 16.30
C VAL A 490 8.04 9.44 15.34
N ILE A 491 8.76 8.35 15.63
CA ILE A 491 9.79 7.83 14.74
C ILE A 491 9.17 7.35 13.42
N GLY A 492 8.08 6.56 13.51
CA GLY A 492 7.38 6.02 12.34
C GLY A 492 8.25 5.08 11.49
N GLY A 493 7.84 4.90 10.23
CA GLY A 493 8.66 4.28 9.19
C GLY A 493 9.58 5.28 8.49
N SER A 494 10.47 4.79 7.61
CA SER A 494 11.43 5.63 6.89
C SER A 494 10.78 6.63 5.93
N MET A 495 9.56 6.36 5.49
CA MET A 495 8.75 7.26 4.65
C MET A 495 7.64 7.97 5.44
N SER A 496 7.77 8.10 6.77
CA SER A 496 6.78 8.77 7.61
C SER A 496 6.54 10.22 7.15
N GLN A 497 5.29 10.64 7.07
CA GLN A 497 4.90 12.05 6.91
C GLN A 497 4.55 12.62 8.30
N PRO A 498 5.48 13.32 8.98
CA PRO A 498 5.26 13.77 10.35
C PRO A 498 4.14 14.80 10.42
N ASP A 499 3.40 14.79 11.53
CA ASP A 499 2.44 15.84 11.85
C ASP A 499 3.16 17.13 12.27
N GLU A 500 2.51 18.28 12.13
CA GLU A 500 3.09 19.58 12.53
C GLU A 500 2.86 19.91 14.00
N SER A 501 2.01 19.14 14.69
CA SER A 501 1.66 19.31 16.09
C SER A 501 1.81 18.00 16.85
N PHE A 502 1.97 18.09 18.16
CA PHE A 502 2.14 16.91 19.02
C PHE A 502 0.81 16.19 19.34
N GLU A 503 -0.32 16.89 19.19
CA GLU A 503 -1.63 16.37 19.58
C GLU A 503 -1.99 15.01 18.92
N PRO A 504 -1.76 14.79 17.60
CA PRO A 504 -2.06 13.51 16.97
C PRO A 504 -1.27 12.34 17.57
N TYR A 505 0.02 12.56 17.89
CA TYR A 505 0.87 11.56 18.54
C TYR A 505 0.40 11.26 19.96
N ALA A 506 0.03 12.30 20.73
CA ALA A 506 -0.50 12.15 22.07
C ALA A 506 -1.85 11.39 22.09
N ALA A 507 -2.75 11.71 21.16
CA ALA A 507 -4.04 11.06 21.00
C ALA A 507 -3.88 9.57 20.65
N MET A 508 -3.06 9.25 19.64
CA MET A 508 -2.77 7.87 19.25
C MET A 508 -2.09 7.08 20.36
N THR A 509 -1.10 7.67 21.04
CA THR A 509 -0.45 7.05 22.20
C THR A 509 -1.47 6.68 23.28
N LYS A 510 -2.37 7.60 23.61
CA LYS A 510 -3.42 7.38 24.62
C LYS A 510 -4.38 6.26 24.23
N ASP A 511 -4.82 6.22 22.98
CA ASP A 511 -5.78 5.23 22.50
C ASP A 511 -5.17 3.82 22.44
N PHE A 512 -3.93 3.71 21.95
CA PHE A 512 -3.21 2.44 21.96
C PHE A 512 -2.86 1.99 23.38
N TYR A 513 -2.43 2.90 24.26
CA TYR A 513 -2.17 2.57 25.66
C TYR A 513 -3.41 1.98 26.33
N LYS A 514 -4.58 2.62 26.16
CA LYS A 514 -5.87 2.12 26.68
C LYS A 514 -6.29 0.78 26.08
N ALA A 515 -5.99 0.55 24.80
CA ALA A 515 -6.32 -0.70 24.14
C ALA A 515 -5.45 -1.87 24.59
N LEU A 516 -4.19 -1.59 24.94
CA LEU A 516 -3.18 -2.60 25.26
C LEU A 516 -3.10 -2.88 26.76
N VAL A 517 -3.14 -1.85 27.59
CA VAL A 517 -2.95 -1.94 29.04
C VAL A 517 -4.30 -2.05 29.75
N SER A 518 -4.43 -3.07 30.59
CA SER A 518 -5.61 -3.26 31.43
C SER A 518 -5.36 -2.75 32.84
N VAL A 519 -6.40 -2.14 33.40
CA VAL A 519 -6.40 -1.58 34.76
C VAL A 519 -7.58 -2.10 35.56
N LYS A 520 -7.44 -2.11 36.89
CA LYS A 520 -8.53 -2.38 37.84
C LYS A 520 -8.52 -1.30 38.92
N LYS A 521 -9.68 -1.04 39.53
CA LYS A 521 -9.73 -0.25 40.77
C LYS A 521 -9.10 -1.05 41.90
N ASN A 522 -8.29 -0.41 42.72
CA ASN A 522 -7.69 -1.03 43.88
C ASN A 522 -8.79 -1.46 44.86
N ALA A 523 -8.61 -2.63 45.49
CA ALA A 523 -9.63 -3.24 46.35
C ALA A 523 -9.81 -2.47 47.67
N SER A 524 -8.74 -1.83 48.16
CA SER A 524 -8.71 -1.09 49.42
C SER A 524 -9.12 0.37 49.23
N ASP A 525 -8.73 0.99 48.11
CA ASP A 525 -9.10 2.36 47.76
C ASP A 525 -9.56 2.43 46.30
N ARG A 526 -10.87 2.61 46.08
CA ARG A 526 -11.45 2.65 44.72
C ARG A 526 -11.02 3.87 43.90
N SER A 527 -10.35 4.86 44.50
CA SER A 527 -9.76 6.01 43.81
C SER A 527 -8.40 5.69 43.19
N VAL A 528 -7.72 4.65 43.69
CA VAL A 528 -6.43 4.17 43.16
C VAL A 528 -6.67 3.13 42.06
N ILE A 529 -5.92 3.23 40.98
CA ILE A 529 -6.00 2.34 39.82
C ILE A 529 -4.73 1.48 39.78
N ASP A 530 -4.89 0.16 39.86
CA ASP A 530 -3.78 -0.80 39.68
C ASP A 530 -3.74 -1.28 38.23
N VAL A 531 -2.55 -1.24 37.61
CA VAL A 531 -2.31 -1.85 36.31
C VAL A 531 -2.21 -3.38 36.46
N THR A 532 -2.93 -4.13 35.63
CA THR A 532 -2.94 -5.61 35.66
C THR A 532 -2.08 -6.24 34.56
N SER A 533 -1.81 -5.47 33.51
CA SER A 533 -0.96 -5.92 32.41
C SER A 533 0.51 -5.77 32.74
N HIS A 534 1.34 -6.67 32.21
CA HIS A 534 2.79 -6.62 32.28
C HIS A 534 3.32 -6.44 30.86
N VAL A 535 4.27 -5.53 30.68
CA VAL A 535 4.80 -5.20 29.36
C VAL A 535 6.30 -5.51 29.30
N TYR A 536 6.71 -6.15 28.23
CA TYR A 536 8.11 -6.47 27.93
C TYR A 536 8.47 -5.90 26.56
N VAL A 537 9.70 -5.42 26.43
CA VAL A 537 10.34 -5.15 25.13
C VAL A 537 11.32 -6.29 24.83
N VAL A 538 11.34 -6.75 23.58
CA VAL A 538 12.31 -7.73 23.10
C VAL A 538 13.54 -7.00 22.58
N GLU A 539 14.71 -7.38 23.08
CA GLU A 539 16.00 -6.74 22.74
C GLU A 539 16.85 -7.58 21.79
N ASP A 540 16.46 -8.83 21.52
CA ASP A 540 17.19 -9.71 20.62
C ASP A 540 16.97 -9.27 19.16
N GLU A 541 18.00 -8.72 18.52
CA GLU A 541 17.92 -8.21 17.14
C GLU A 541 17.58 -9.30 16.11
N LYS A 542 17.84 -10.57 16.44
CA LYS A 542 17.60 -11.71 15.52
C LYS A 542 16.12 -11.91 15.19
N ILE A 543 15.22 -11.33 15.98
CA ILE A 543 13.79 -11.40 15.68
C ILE A 543 13.41 -10.50 14.49
N PHE A 544 14.27 -9.55 14.11
CA PHE A 544 14.00 -8.56 13.07
C PHE A 544 14.78 -8.86 11.77
N PRO A 545 14.29 -8.43 10.59
CA PRO A 545 14.96 -8.70 9.32
C PRO A 545 16.32 -8.01 9.17
N ALA A 546 16.51 -6.88 9.85
CA ALA A 546 17.75 -6.13 9.88
C ALA A 546 17.89 -5.43 11.24
N PRO A 547 19.11 -5.22 11.75
CA PRO A 547 19.34 -4.48 12.99
C PRO A 547 19.02 -2.99 12.79
N SER A 548 18.34 -2.38 13.76
CA SER A 548 18.05 -0.95 13.81
C SER A 548 17.67 -0.54 15.23
N PRO A 549 18.11 0.64 15.72
CA PRO A 549 17.70 1.18 17.03
C PRO A 549 16.22 1.56 17.09
N PHE A 550 15.52 1.54 15.95
CA PHE A 550 14.11 1.89 15.82
C PHE A 550 13.20 0.65 15.71
N ASN A 551 13.77 -0.55 15.67
CA ASN A 551 13.00 -1.78 15.79
C ASN A 551 12.29 -1.83 17.15
N THR A 552 11.02 -2.25 17.14
CA THR A 552 10.23 -2.36 18.37
C THR A 552 9.41 -3.66 18.38
N CYS A 553 9.59 -4.45 19.43
CA CYS A 553 8.69 -5.56 19.72
C CYS A 553 8.26 -5.51 21.18
N PHE A 554 6.96 -5.25 21.41
CA PHE A 554 6.37 -5.22 22.74
C PHE A 554 5.43 -6.41 22.95
N LEU A 555 5.54 -7.03 24.12
CA LEU A 555 4.66 -8.12 24.54
C LEU A 555 3.88 -7.67 25.78
N VAL A 556 2.56 -7.53 25.61
CA VAL A 556 1.63 -7.10 26.65
C VAL A 556 0.85 -8.30 27.15
N ILE A 557 1.17 -8.74 28.36
CA ILE A 557 0.59 -9.92 29.00
C ILE A 557 -0.43 -9.48 30.05
N ASP A 558 -1.67 -9.91 29.91
CA ASP A 558 -2.71 -9.76 30.94
C ASP A 558 -3.02 -11.13 31.57
N PRO A 559 -2.52 -11.40 32.79
CA PRO A 559 -2.73 -12.68 33.45
C PRO A 559 -4.20 -12.97 33.77
N LYS A 560 -5.02 -11.94 34.01
CA LYS A 560 -6.43 -12.10 34.40
C LYS A 560 -7.31 -12.39 33.21
N LYS A 561 -7.16 -11.63 32.13
CA LYS A 561 -7.89 -11.84 30.88
C LYS A 561 -7.30 -12.98 30.05
N ARG A 562 -6.11 -13.46 30.43
CA ARG A 562 -5.32 -14.47 29.73
C ARG A 562 -5.03 -14.04 28.29
N TRP A 563 -4.64 -12.78 28.13
CA TRP A 563 -4.27 -12.20 26.85
C TRP A 563 -2.76 -12.04 26.75
N LEU A 564 -2.23 -12.27 25.56
CA LEU A 564 -0.91 -11.86 25.15
C LEU A 564 -1.08 -11.06 23.85
N THR A 565 -0.73 -9.78 23.87
CA THR A 565 -0.75 -8.93 22.68
C THR A 565 0.68 -8.67 22.24
N VAL A 566 0.98 -8.92 20.98
CA VAL A 566 2.28 -8.62 20.37
C VAL A 566 2.14 -7.38 19.50
N TRP A 567 2.98 -6.39 19.76
CA TRP A 567 3.35 -5.32 18.84
C TRP A 567 4.68 -5.75 18.24
N TYR A 568 4.77 -5.87 16.93
CA TYR A 568 6.02 -6.16 16.23
C TYR A 568 6.16 -5.22 15.05
N ASN A 569 7.18 -4.37 15.07
CA ASN A 569 7.50 -3.42 14.02
C ASN A 569 9.01 -3.40 13.81
N TYR A 570 9.44 -3.51 12.56
CA TYR A 570 10.83 -3.33 12.18
C TYR A 570 10.97 -2.06 11.37
N PHE A 571 12.09 -1.36 11.54
CA PHE A 571 12.41 -0.16 10.79
C PHE A 571 13.28 -0.54 9.60
N GLN A 572 12.85 -0.12 8.42
CA GLN A 572 13.60 -0.34 7.18
C GLN A 572 13.99 1.02 6.60
N PRO A 573 15.29 1.39 6.60
CA PRO A 573 15.76 2.59 5.95
C PRO A 573 15.33 2.64 4.48
N PHE A 574 14.98 3.83 4.00
CA PHE A 574 14.60 4.03 2.59
C PHE A 574 15.82 3.97 1.65
N TRP A 575 17.01 4.31 2.16
CA TRP A 575 18.26 4.49 1.40
C TRP A 575 19.18 3.27 1.45
#